data_AF-A0A967MAP9-F1
#
_entry.id   AF-A0A967MAP9-F1
#
_cell.length_a   1.000
_cell.length_b   1.000
_cell.length_c   1.000
_cell.angle_alpha   90.00
_cell.angle_beta   90.00
_cell.angle_gamma   90.00
#
_symmetry.space_group_name_H-M   'P 1'
#
loop_
_entity.id
_entity.type
_entity.pdbx_description
1 polymer ?
#
loop_
_entity_poly.entity_id
_entity_poly.type
_entity_poly.pdbx_seq_one_letter_code
_entity_poly.pdbx_strand_id
1 'polypeptide(L)' 'RMVARHAYVIYVLANWPESRSTHWRALLQARAIENQCFVAGVNRTGTDGNGIKYSGGSVIFNPLGEIVVSGGSGEEIIY' A
#
# COMPACT_ATOMS: atom_id res chain seq x y z
N ARG A 1 5.72 -16.79 6.12
CA ARG A 1 6.30 -17.54 4.97
C ARG A 1 6.98 -16.51 4.12
N MET A 2 8.30 -16.58 3.92
CA MET A 2 9.02 -15.56 3.14
C MET A 2 8.72 -15.70 1.64
N VAL A 3 8.50 -14.56 0.97
CA VAL A 3 8.23 -14.48 -0.48
C VAL A 3 9.43 -14.90 -1.34
N ALA A 4 10.65 -14.59 -0.89
CA ALA A 4 11.90 -15.01 -1.51
C ALA A 4 13.00 -15.11 -0.44
N ARG A 5 14.11 -15.82 -0.75
CA ARG A 5 15.21 -16.02 0.21
C ARG A 5 15.85 -14.73 0.72
N HIS A 6 15.88 -13.67 -0.11
CA HIS A 6 16.45 -12.38 0.23
C HIS A 6 15.60 -11.24 -0.36
N ALA A 7 14.42 -11.01 0.21
CA ALA A 7 13.59 -9.85 -0.13
C ALA A 7 13.57 -8.87 1.04
N TYR A 8 14.05 -7.65 0.80
CA TYR A 8 14.05 -6.58 1.80
C TYR A 8 12.84 -5.64 1.66
N VAL A 9 12.27 -5.56 0.46
CA VAL A 9 11.14 -4.69 0.14
C VAL A 9 10.21 -5.39 -0.86
N ILE A 10 8.91 -5.23 -0.69
CA ILE A 10 7.87 -5.57 -1.68
C ILE A 10 7.20 -4.28 -2.13
N TYR A 11 7.12 -4.07 -3.45
CA TYR A 11 6.34 -2.98 -4.05
C TYR A 11 5.00 -3.49 -4.55
N VAL A 12 3.92 -2.81 -4.17
CA VAL A 12 2.55 -3.15 -4.61
C VAL A 12 1.99 -1.92 -5.32
N LEU A 13 1.96 -1.97 -6.65
CA LEU A 13 1.36 -0.93 -7.49
C LEU A 13 -0.13 -1.26 -7.72
N ALA A 14 -1.02 -0.27 -7.53
CA ALA A 14 -2.44 -0.53 -7.55
C ALA A 14 -3.30 0.60 -8.14
N ASN A 15 -4.47 0.19 -8.60
CA ASN A 15 -5.66 1.03 -8.70
C ASN A 15 -6.73 0.42 -7.81
N TRP A 16 -6.55 0.54 -6.49
CA TRP A 16 -7.42 -0.05 -5.49
C TRP A 16 -8.58 0.91 -5.14
N PRO A 17 -9.84 0.53 -5.41
CA PRO A 17 -10.97 1.42 -5.18
C PRO A 17 -11.16 1.82 -3.71
N GLU A 18 -11.65 3.05 -3.49
CA GLU A 18 -11.96 3.61 -2.17
C GLU A 18 -12.89 2.68 -1.35
N SER A 19 -13.85 2.05 -2.02
CA SER A 19 -14.82 1.12 -1.41
C SER A 19 -14.19 -0.08 -0.71
N ARG A 20 -12.92 -0.39 -0.99
CA ARG A 20 -12.16 -1.49 -0.37
C ARG A 20 -10.86 -1.02 0.28
N SER A 21 -10.76 0.26 0.66
CA SER A 21 -9.57 0.85 1.27
C SER A 21 -9.11 0.15 2.55
N THR A 22 -10.05 -0.41 3.34
CA THR A 22 -9.72 -1.21 4.53
C THR A 22 -8.96 -2.49 4.16
N HIS A 23 -9.36 -3.19 3.10
CA HIS A 23 -8.67 -4.39 2.61
C HIS A 23 -7.27 -4.04 2.10
N TRP A 24 -7.14 -2.94 1.36
CA TRP A 24 -5.85 -2.45 0.88
C TRP A 24 -4.85 -2.31 2.02
N ARG A 25 -5.21 -1.57 3.06
CA ARG A 25 -4.34 -1.33 4.22
C ARG A 25 -4.01 -2.62 4.98
N ALA A 26 -5.02 -3.43 5.27
CA ALA A 26 -4.85 -4.66 6.04
C ALA A 26 -3.93 -5.69 5.33
N LEU A 27 -4.10 -5.85 4.01
CA LEU A 27 -3.30 -6.79 3.23
C LEU A 27 -1.84 -6.36 3.11
N LEU A 28 -1.57 -5.05 2.91
CA LEU A 28 -0.19 -4.55 2.87
C LEU A 28 0.52 -4.73 4.23
N GLN A 29 -0.18 -4.41 5.32
CA GLN A 29 0.34 -4.60 6.67
C GLN A 29 0.64 -6.08 6.96
N ALA A 30 -0.31 -6.98 6.63
CA ALA A 30 -0.13 -8.41 6.80
C ALA A 30 1.07 -8.93 5.98
N ARG A 31 1.26 -8.43 4.76
CA ARG A 31 2.42 -8.80 3.92
C ARG A 31 3.74 -8.40 4.54
N ALA A 32 3.82 -7.22 5.18
CA ALA A 32 5.03 -6.77 5.83
C ALA A 32 5.40 -7.70 7.00
N ILE A 33 4.40 -8.03 7.83
CA ILE A 33 4.55 -8.92 8.98
C ILE A 33 4.92 -10.35 8.54
N GLU A 34 4.19 -10.95 7.60
CA GLU A 34 4.38 -12.37 7.26
C GLU A 34 5.69 -12.67 6.50
N ASN A 35 6.21 -11.65 5.79
CA ASN A 35 7.42 -11.73 4.98
C ASN A 35 8.65 -11.12 5.66
N GLN A 36 8.47 -10.41 6.79
CA GLN A 36 9.55 -9.76 7.54
C GLN A 36 10.38 -8.82 6.66
N CYS A 37 9.68 -8.00 5.86
CA CYS A 37 10.29 -7.04 4.95
C CYS A 37 9.44 -5.77 4.85
N PHE A 38 10.01 -4.69 4.31
CA PHE A 38 9.23 -3.49 4.02
C PHE A 38 8.18 -3.78 2.94
N VAL A 39 7.05 -3.08 3.00
CA VAL A 39 6.02 -3.10 1.95
C VAL A 39 5.67 -1.67 1.58
N ALA A 40 5.90 -1.32 0.31
CA ALA A 40 5.53 -0.04 -0.26
C ALA A 40 4.32 -0.21 -1.18
N GLY A 41 3.15 0.20 -0.69
CA GLY A 41 1.92 0.27 -1.48
C GLY A 41 1.80 1.61 -2.17
N VAL A 42 1.66 1.61 -3.49
CA VAL A 42 1.42 2.81 -4.31
C VAL A 42 0.08 2.66 -4.99
N ASN A 43 -0.87 3.52 -4.63
CA ASN A 43 -2.20 3.54 -5.21
C ASN A 43 -2.45 4.88 -5.92
N ARG A 44 -3.25 4.85 -6.98
CA ARG A 44 -3.73 6.08 -7.61
C ARG A 44 -4.72 6.81 -6.69
N THR A 45 -4.96 8.07 -7.02
CA THR A 45 -6.06 8.86 -6.45
C THR A 45 -7.02 9.38 -7.52
N GLY A 46 -8.10 10.02 -7.09
CA GLY A 46 -9.12 10.67 -7.93
C GLY A 46 -10.22 9.73 -8.39
N THR A 47 -10.95 10.15 -9.42
CA THR A 47 -12.02 9.37 -10.05
C THR A 47 -11.60 9.03 -11.49
N ASP A 48 -11.76 7.78 -11.91
CA ASP A 48 -11.47 7.39 -13.29
C ASP A 48 -12.66 7.67 -14.25
N GLY A 49 -12.48 7.36 -15.53
CA GLY A 49 -13.51 7.53 -16.56
C GLY A 49 -14.74 6.62 -16.38
N ASN A 50 -14.68 5.64 -15.48
CA ASN A 50 -15.80 4.75 -15.14
C ASN A 50 -16.53 5.20 -13.88
N GLY A 51 -16.14 6.35 -13.28
CA GLY A 51 -16.73 6.85 -12.05
C GLY A 51 -16.24 6.13 -10.78
N ILE A 52 -15.20 5.30 -10.88
CA ILE A 52 -14.62 4.62 -9.71
C ILE A 52 -13.74 5.61 -8.96
N LYS A 53 -14.02 5.78 -7.67
CA LYS A 53 -13.22 6.62 -6.77
C LYS A 53 -12.04 5.84 -6.19
N TYR A 54 -10.91 6.52 -6.10
CA TYR A 54 -9.68 6.04 -5.49
C TYR A 54 -9.25 7.07 -4.44
N SER A 55 -9.18 6.64 -3.19
CA SER A 55 -8.83 7.53 -2.06
C SER A 55 -7.33 7.66 -1.85
N GLY A 56 -6.50 7.24 -2.81
CA GLY A 56 -5.06 7.13 -2.61
C GLY A 56 -4.76 6.02 -1.59
N GLY A 57 -4.16 6.39 -0.46
CA GLY A 57 -3.75 5.44 0.58
C GLY A 57 -2.43 4.74 0.25
N SER A 58 -1.57 5.38 -0.53
CA SER A 58 -0.17 4.97 -0.67
C SER A 58 0.51 5.00 0.70
N VAL A 59 1.31 3.98 1.01
CA VAL A 59 1.84 3.77 2.37
C VAL A 59 3.07 2.87 2.33
N ILE A 60 4.01 3.12 3.24
CA ILE A 60 5.13 2.23 3.52
C ILE A 60 4.95 1.63 4.91
N PHE A 61 4.97 0.30 4.99
CA PHE A 61 5.05 -0.45 6.24
C PHE A 61 6.46 -0.98 6.46
N ASN A 62 6.94 -0.92 7.70
CA ASN A 62 8.16 -1.60 8.13
C ASN A 62 7.92 -3.11 8.35
N PRO A 63 8.96 -3.93 8.57
CA PRO A 63 8.81 -5.37 8.79
C PRO A 63 7.92 -5.80 9.98
N LEU A 64 7.64 -4.89 10.92
CA LEU A 64 6.72 -5.13 12.05
C LEU A 64 5.26 -4.79 11.70
N GLY A 65 5.01 -4.30 10.49
CA GLY A 65 3.69 -3.84 10.05
C GLY A 65 3.34 -2.45 10.58
N GLU A 66 4.31 -1.66 11.03
CA GLU A 66 4.10 -0.28 11.48
C GLU A 66 4.27 0.67 10.29
N ILE A 67 3.54 1.78 10.31
CA ILE A 67 3.60 2.77 9.22
C ILE A 67 4.85 3.60 9.37
N VAL A 68 5.64 3.65 8.30
CA VAL A 68 6.78 4.56 8.17
C VAL A 68 6.30 5.90 7.64
N VAL A 69 5.52 5.88 6.55
CA VAL A 69 4.92 7.07 5.93
C VAL A 69 3.65 6.68 5.19
N SER A 70 2.67 7.59 5.13
CA SER A 70 1.41 7.41 4.42
C SER A 70 1.08 8.69 3.67
N GLY A 71 0.64 8.55 2.42
CA GLY A 71 -0.03 9.60 1.69
C GLY A 71 -1.48 9.75 2.15
N GLY A 72 -2.05 10.90 1.87
CA GLY A 72 -3.47 11.19 1.93
C GLY A 72 -4.24 10.80 0.66
N SER A 73 -5.28 11.57 0.37
CA SER A 73 -6.20 11.36 -0.76
C SER A 73 -5.91 12.26 -1.95
N GLY A 74 -4.88 13.10 -1.89
CA GLY A 74 -4.49 13.99 -2.98
C GLY A 74 -3.43 13.39 -3.90
N GLU A 75 -3.11 14.11 -4.96
CA GLU A 75 -1.88 13.87 -5.72
C GLU A 75 -0.70 14.35 -4.88
N GLU A 76 0.25 13.46 -4.58
CA GLU A 76 1.38 13.78 -3.73
C GLU A 76 2.58 12.83 -3.95
N ILE A 77 3.72 13.25 -3.43
CA ILE A 77 4.93 12.43 -3.29
C ILE A 77 5.26 12.38 -1.79
N ILE A 78 5.45 11.16 -1.27
CA ILE A 78 5.88 10.91 0.10
C ILE A 78 7.31 10.38 0.10
N TYR A 79 8.12 10.80 1.08
CA TYR A 79 9.55 10.50 1.21
C TYR A 79 9.82 9.58 2.40
#